data_AF-A0A8D2E179-F1
#
_entry.id   AF-A0A8D2E179-F1
#
_cell.length_a   1.000
_cell.length_b   1.000
_cell.length_c   1.000
_cell.angle_alpha   90.00
_cell.angle_beta   90.00
_cell.angle_gamma   90.00
#
_symmetry.space_group_name_H-M   'P 1'
#
loop_
_entity.id
_entity.type
_entity.pdbx_description
1 polymer ?
#
loop_
_entity_poly.entity_id
_entity_poly.type
_entity_poly.pdbx_seq_one_letter_code
_entity_poly.pdbx_strand_id
1 'polypeptide(L)'
;MSREPEPRRPASIRPPGGARRTGSLPRVRVYDPAAAWATRKSWVEKRAVLPGRSEVTPAGAGTCGEANMGAHLVRRYLGDASVEPDPLKMPTFPPDYGFPERKERVMVATQQEMNDAQLTLPQRDYCAHYLIRLLKCKRDSFPNFLACKHEQHDWDYCEHLDYVMRMKEFERERRLLQRKKRREQREAQLASAQGSGLDPEVAL
;
A
#
# COMPACT_ATOMS: atom_id res chain seq x y z
N MET A 1 34.85 24.17 33.50
CA MET A 1 35.73 23.54 32.49
C MET A 1 35.37 22.06 32.37
N SER A 2 34.38 21.74 31.55
CA SER A 2 34.12 20.35 31.11
C SER A 2 33.49 20.47 29.73
N ARG A 3 34.21 20.00 28.72
CA ARG A 3 33.85 20.06 27.30
C ARG A 3 32.84 18.95 27.00
N GLU A 4 31.73 19.29 26.36
CA GLU A 4 30.81 18.32 25.76
C GLU A 4 31.47 17.63 24.54
N PRO A 5 31.15 16.37 24.24
CA PRO A 5 31.67 15.65 23.08
C PRO A 5 30.89 15.97 21.79
N GLU A 6 31.62 16.28 20.71
CA GLU A 6 31.08 16.57 19.36
C GLU A 6 30.34 15.39 18.70
N PRO A 7 29.36 15.67 17.81
CA PRO A 7 28.68 14.65 17.01
C PRO A 7 29.52 14.12 15.85
N ARG A 8 29.57 12.79 15.72
CA ARG A 8 30.27 12.07 14.64
C ARG A 8 29.61 12.33 13.29
N ARG A 9 30.40 12.79 12.30
CA ARG A 9 30.01 12.92 10.89
C ARG A 9 29.87 11.53 10.23
N PRO A 10 28.90 11.30 9.32
CA PRO A 10 28.82 10.05 8.58
C PRO A 10 29.89 9.96 7.48
N ALA A 11 30.46 8.77 7.34
CA ALA A 11 31.56 8.45 6.43
C ALA A 11 31.15 8.56 4.95
N SER A 12 31.95 9.27 4.18
CA SER A 12 31.92 9.33 2.72
C SER A 12 32.22 7.94 2.12
N ILE A 13 31.27 7.40 1.36
CA ILE A 13 31.48 6.19 0.56
C ILE A 13 32.35 6.56 -0.65
N ARG A 14 33.59 6.05 -0.69
CA ARG A 14 34.48 6.15 -1.86
C ARG A 14 34.07 5.13 -2.93
N PRO A 15 33.97 5.50 -4.21
CA PRO A 15 33.84 4.54 -5.30
C PRO A 15 35.20 3.84 -5.57
N PRO A 16 35.24 2.51 -5.80
CA PRO A 16 36.46 1.83 -6.19
C PRO A 16 36.85 2.12 -7.65
N GLY A 17 38.15 2.33 -7.84
CA GLY A 17 38.80 2.77 -9.07
C GLY A 17 38.66 1.84 -10.28
N GLY A 18 38.80 2.46 -11.45
CA GLY A 18 38.69 1.85 -12.77
C GLY A 18 39.90 0.99 -13.14
N ALA A 19 39.61 -0.23 -13.63
CA ALA A 19 40.54 -1.02 -14.42
C ALA A 19 40.25 -0.76 -15.92
N ARG A 20 41.23 -0.22 -16.64
CA ARG A 20 41.21 -0.12 -18.11
C ARG A 20 41.28 -1.53 -18.68
N ARG A 21 40.29 -1.93 -19.50
CA ARG A 21 40.43 -3.06 -20.43
C ARG A 21 40.37 -2.53 -21.85
N THR A 22 41.53 -2.47 -22.48
CA THR A 22 41.70 -2.46 -23.93
C THR A 22 41.28 -3.83 -24.45
N GLY A 23 40.34 -3.89 -25.40
CA GLY A 23 39.94 -5.15 -26.03
C GLY A 23 38.69 -5.01 -26.90
N SER A 24 38.92 -4.81 -28.20
CA SER A 24 38.08 -5.15 -29.37
C SER A 24 36.55 -5.23 -29.20
N LEU A 25 35.84 -4.33 -29.88
CA LEU A 25 34.40 -4.36 -30.14
C LEU A 25 33.96 -5.71 -30.75
N PRO A 26 32.98 -6.44 -30.16
CA PRO A 26 32.30 -7.50 -30.88
C PRO A 26 31.26 -6.92 -31.85
N ARG A 27 31.43 -7.32 -33.12
CA ARG A 27 30.56 -7.07 -34.28
C ARG A 27 29.09 -7.38 -33.94
N VAL A 28 28.20 -6.43 -34.26
CA VAL A 28 26.74 -6.56 -34.14
C VAL A 28 26.27 -7.84 -34.84
N ARG A 29 25.65 -8.76 -34.09
CA ARG A 29 24.93 -9.90 -34.68
C ARG A 29 23.62 -9.38 -35.25
N VAL A 30 23.51 -9.38 -36.57
CA VAL A 30 22.25 -9.19 -37.28
C VAL A 30 21.33 -10.36 -36.92
N TYR A 31 20.09 -10.05 -36.60
CA TYR A 31 19.07 -11.01 -36.19
C TYR A 31 18.49 -11.68 -37.45
N ASP A 32 18.68 -13.00 -37.62
CA ASP A 32 18.13 -13.77 -38.74
C ASP A 32 16.69 -14.22 -38.42
N PRO A 33 15.65 -13.68 -39.10
CA PRO A 33 14.25 -13.98 -38.80
C PRO A 33 13.82 -15.41 -39.17
N ALA A 34 14.59 -16.13 -39.98
CA ALA A 34 14.27 -17.50 -40.40
C ALA A 34 14.46 -18.56 -39.28
N ALA A 35 15.42 -18.35 -38.37
CA ALA A 35 15.69 -19.30 -37.29
C ALA A 35 14.63 -19.31 -36.18
N ALA A 36 13.88 -18.21 -36.03
CA ALA A 36 12.82 -18.06 -35.01
C ALA A 36 11.51 -18.80 -35.35
N TRP A 37 11.27 -19.11 -36.63
CA TRP A 37 10.06 -19.78 -37.08
C TRP A 37 10.14 -21.32 -36.92
N ALA A 38 11.34 -21.89 -37.02
CA ALA A 38 11.55 -23.33 -36.92
C ALA A 38 11.35 -23.89 -35.50
N THR A 39 11.66 -23.11 -34.45
CA THR A 39 11.47 -23.50 -33.05
C THR A 39 10.02 -23.39 -32.57
N ARG A 40 9.18 -22.61 -33.27
CA ARG A 40 7.77 -22.41 -32.90
C ARG A 40 6.86 -23.52 -33.42
N LYS A 41 7.18 -24.13 -34.58
CA LYS A 41 6.43 -25.29 -35.10
C LYS A 41 6.63 -26.56 -34.28
N SER A 42 7.83 -26.81 -33.74
CA SER A 42 8.09 -28.03 -32.96
C SER A 42 7.45 -28.03 -31.55
N TRP A 43 7.13 -26.84 -31.02
CA TRP A 43 6.50 -26.70 -29.70
C TRP A 43 4.98 -26.88 -29.73
N VAL A 44 4.33 -26.56 -30.86
CA VAL A 44 2.87 -26.75 -31.03
C VAL A 44 2.52 -28.22 -31.20
N GLU A 45 3.39 -29.00 -31.83
CA GLU A 45 3.12 -30.41 -32.17
C GLU A 45 3.42 -31.39 -31.01
N LYS A 46 4.28 -31.01 -30.05
CA LYS A 46 4.65 -31.85 -28.89
C LYS A 46 3.78 -31.66 -27.63
N ARG A 47 2.69 -30.87 -27.70
CA ARG A 47 1.80 -30.62 -26.55
C ARG A 47 0.54 -31.51 -26.53
N ALA A 48 0.39 -32.42 -27.50
CA ALA A 48 -0.58 -33.49 -27.43
C ALA A 48 0.06 -34.70 -26.72
N VAL A 49 -0.67 -35.29 -25.77
CA VAL A 49 -0.31 -36.43 -24.90
C VAL A 49 0.39 -36.06 -23.58
N LEU A 50 -0.42 -35.55 -22.64
CA LEU A 50 -0.34 -35.98 -21.24
C LEU A 50 -1.78 -36.22 -20.73
N PRO A 51 -2.18 -37.48 -20.45
CA PRO A 51 -3.46 -37.78 -19.83
C PRO A 51 -3.37 -37.59 -18.31
N GLY A 52 -4.40 -36.99 -17.69
CA GLY A 52 -4.56 -37.01 -16.24
C GLY A 52 -4.44 -35.67 -15.51
N ARG A 53 -5.02 -34.58 -16.03
CA ARG A 53 -5.28 -33.38 -15.22
C ARG A 53 -6.78 -33.13 -15.17
N SER A 54 -7.40 -33.60 -14.08
CA SER A 54 -8.78 -33.28 -13.72
C SER A 54 -9.01 -31.77 -13.78
N GLU A 55 -10.05 -31.38 -14.49
CA GLU A 55 -10.53 -30.02 -14.64
C GLU A 55 -10.89 -29.45 -13.26
N VAL A 56 -10.05 -28.55 -12.74
CA VAL A 56 -10.45 -27.64 -11.68
C VAL A 56 -11.14 -26.48 -12.38
N THR A 57 -12.47 -26.47 -12.32
CA THR A 57 -13.29 -25.33 -12.72
C THR A 57 -12.87 -24.09 -11.92
N PRO A 58 -12.41 -22.99 -12.55
CA PRO A 58 -12.19 -21.76 -11.82
C PRO A 58 -13.53 -21.03 -11.68
N ALA A 59 -14.32 -21.42 -10.68
CA ALA A 59 -15.35 -20.53 -10.16
C ALA A 59 -14.65 -19.43 -9.36
N GLY A 60 -14.57 -18.24 -9.94
CA GLY A 60 -14.05 -17.04 -9.29
C GLY A 60 -12.78 -16.51 -9.93
N ALA A 61 -12.92 -15.93 -11.12
CA ALA A 61 -11.97 -14.93 -11.62
C ALA A 61 -12.01 -13.72 -10.66
N GLY A 62 -11.25 -13.79 -9.58
CA GLY A 62 -10.84 -12.60 -8.85
C GLY A 62 -9.83 -11.87 -9.72
N THR A 63 -10.30 -10.86 -10.45
CA THR A 63 -9.42 -9.94 -11.18
C THR A 63 -8.52 -9.23 -10.17
N CYS A 64 -7.27 -9.72 -10.09
CA CYS A 64 -6.18 -9.00 -9.48
C CYS A 64 -5.79 -7.88 -10.45
N GLY A 65 -6.17 -6.65 -10.15
CA GLY A 65 -5.66 -5.46 -10.84
C GLY A 65 -6.72 -4.71 -11.62
N GLU A 66 -7.45 -3.87 -10.91
CA GLU A 66 -7.92 -2.55 -11.36
C GLU A 66 -8.72 -1.94 -10.21
N ALA A 67 -8.00 -1.47 -9.19
CA ALA A 67 -8.60 -0.62 -8.17
C ALA A 67 -8.71 0.80 -8.73
N ASN A 68 -9.65 1.01 -9.66
CA ASN A 68 -10.09 2.37 -9.98
C ASN A 68 -10.64 3.00 -8.69
N MET A 69 -10.31 4.27 -8.43
CA MET A 69 -10.72 5.06 -7.25
C MET A 69 -12.26 5.27 -7.12
N GLY A 70 -13.07 4.45 -7.77
CA GLY A 70 -14.53 4.38 -7.67
C GLY A 70 -15.11 2.96 -7.67
N ALA A 71 -14.30 1.92 -7.82
CA ALA A 71 -14.78 0.53 -7.83
C ALA A 71 -15.33 0.08 -6.47
N HIS A 72 -14.90 0.73 -5.38
CA HIS A 72 -15.50 0.52 -4.06
C HIS A 72 -16.97 0.99 -4.04
N LEU A 73 -17.32 2.12 -4.65
CA LEU A 73 -18.71 2.58 -4.70
C LEU A 73 -19.62 1.57 -5.41
N VAL A 74 -19.17 1.03 -6.55
CA VAL A 74 -19.89 -0.01 -7.29
C VAL A 74 -20.12 -1.24 -6.41
N ARG A 75 -19.09 -1.70 -5.70
CA ARG A 75 -19.20 -2.87 -4.81
C ARG A 75 -20.10 -2.59 -3.60
N ARG A 76 -20.11 -1.37 -3.06
CA ARG A 76 -20.99 -0.97 -1.96
C ARG A 76 -22.46 -0.98 -2.36
N TYR A 77 -22.77 -0.34 -3.50
CA TYR A 77 -24.14 -0.05 -3.90
C TYR A 77 -24.77 -1.19 -4.70
N LEU A 78 -24.01 -1.86 -5.57
CA LEU A 78 -24.52 -2.97 -6.39
C LEU A 78 -24.18 -4.35 -5.82
N GLY A 79 -23.22 -4.44 -4.89
CA GLY A 79 -22.81 -5.68 -4.25
C GLY A 79 -23.27 -5.80 -2.79
N ASP A 80 -22.55 -6.62 -2.02
CA ASP A 80 -22.86 -6.86 -0.61
C ASP A 80 -22.35 -5.72 0.28
N ALA A 81 -23.28 -4.86 0.75
CA ALA A 81 -22.98 -3.76 1.66
C ALA A 81 -22.36 -4.19 3.00
N SER A 82 -22.58 -5.43 3.46
CA SER A 82 -22.03 -5.95 4.73
C SER A 82 -20.51 -6.12 4.74
N VAL A 83 -19.89 -6.17 3.56
CA VAL A 83 -18.45 -6.39 3.40
C VAL A 83 -17.67 -5.09 3.32
N GLU A 84 -18.34 -4.00 2.95
CA GLU A 84 -17.70 -2.72 2.69
C GLU A 84 -17.82 -1.78 3.89
N PRO A 85 -16.74 -1.09 4.27
CA PRO A 85 -16.77 -0.16 5.40
C PRO A 85 -17.55 1.11 5.05
N ASP A 86 -18.34 1.59 6.01
CA ASP A 86 -19.12 2.84 5.90
C ASP A 86 -18.24 4.04 6.32
N PRO A 87 -18.00 5.04 5.45
CA PRO A 87 -17.08 6.13 5.72
C PRO A 87 -17.45 7.02 6.92
N LEU A 88 -18.73 7.06 7.30
CA LEU A 88 -19.20 7.83 8.45
C LEU A 88 -18.99 7.08 9.78
N LYS A 89 -18.87 5.74 9.74
CA LYS A 89 -18.77 4.86 10.92
C LYS A 89 -17.44 4.10 10.97
N MET A 90 -16.37 4.74 10.52
CA MET A 90 -15.00 4.26 10.71
C MET A 90 -14.46 4.75 12.06
N PRO A 91 -13.71 3.97 12.88
CA PRO A 91 -13.38 2.55 12.79
C PRO A 91 -14.27 1.62 13.65
N THR A 92 -14.73 0.50 13.09
CA THR A 92 -15.52 -0.51 13.84
C THR A 92 -14.66 -1.49 14.66
N PHE A 93 -13.41 -1.71 14.26
CA PHE A 93 -12.51 -2.65 14.93
C PHE A 93 -11.49 -1.91 15.80
N PRO A 94 -11.09 -2.49 16.95
CA PRO A 94 -10.09 -1.87 17.80
C PRO A 94 -8.76 -1.67 17.05
N PRO A 95 -8.03 -0.59 17.38
CA PRO A 95 -6.78 -0.22 16.73
C PRO A 95 -5.67 -1.28 16.90
N ASP A 96 -5.72 -2.06 17.98
CA ASP A 96 -4.67 -3.00 18.38
C ASP A 96 -4.83 -4.39 17.72
N TYR A 97 -6.00 -4.66 17.13
CA TYR A 97 -6.26 -5.96 16.51
C TYR A 97 -5.32 -6.22 15.31
N GLY A 98 -4.41 -7.17 15.49
CA GLY A 98 -3.45 -7.59 14.45
C GLY A 98 -2.12 -6.86 14.45
N PHE A 99 -1.85 -5.98 15.43
CA PHE A 99 -0.55 -5.36 15.62
C PHE A 99 0.06 -5.77 16.96
N PRO A 100 1.26 -6.36 16.99
CA PRO A 100 1.93 -6.70 18.24
C PRO A 100 2.38 -5.45 19.02
N GLU A 101 2.72 -4.37 18.33
CA GLU A 101 3.05 -3.07 18.93
C GLU A 101 2.76 -1.95 17.92
N ARG A 102 1.80 -1.06 18.25
CA ARG A 102 1.40 0.05 17.37
C ARG A 102 2.03 1.35 17.87
N LYS A 103 2.84 1.99 17.02
CA LYS A 103 3.41 3.31 17.31
C LYS A 103 2.38 4.41 17.06
N GLU A 104 2.26 5.33 18.02
CA GLU A 104 1.45 6.54 17.88
C GLU A 104 2.14 7.54 16.94
N ARG A 105 1.33 8.40 16.30
CA ARG A 105 1.85 9.47 15.44
C ARG A 105 2.38 10.60 16.32
N VAL A 106 3.60 11.04 16.04
CA VAL A 106 4.24 12.13 16.81
C VAL A 106 3.85 13.47 16.18
N MET A 107 3.26 14.35 16.99
CA MET A 107 3.06 15.76 16.62
C MET A 107 4.39 16.51 16.80
N VAL A 108 4.92 17.07 15.71
CA VAL A 108 6.17 17.83 15.72
C VAL A 108 5.95 19.30 16.08
N ALA A 109 4.85 19.90 15.62
CA ALA A 109 4.51 21.29 15.90
C ALA A 109 3.85 21.44 17.28
N THR A 110 4.25 22.47 18.04
CA THR A 110 3.58 22.81 19.30
C THR A 110 2.27 23.53 19.05
N GLN A 111 1.30 23.40 19.95
CA GLN A 111 0.00 24.07 19.80
C GLN A 111 0.11 25.60 19.83
N GLN A 112 1.12 26.15 20.53
CA GLN A 112 1.35 27.58 20.62
C GLN A 112 1.83 28.15 19.27
N GLU A 113 2.83 27.51 18.64
CA GLU A 113 3.32 27.91 17.31
C GLU A 113 2.21 27.92 16.25
N MET A 114 1.29 26.95 16.33
CA MET A 114 0.13 26.84 15.43
C MET A 114 -0.89 27.97 15.60
N ASN A 115 -1.06 28.46 16.83
CA ASN A 115 -1.94 29.58 17.15
C ASN A 115 -1.30 30.92 16.76
N ASP A 116 0.00 31.09 16.99
CA ASP A 116 0.76 32.29 16.62
C ASP A 116 0.79 32.48 15.10
N ALA A 117 0.90 31.39 14.35
CA ALA A 117 0.79 31.39 12.89
C ALA A 117 -0.66 31.56 12.36
N GLN A 118 -1.65 31.62 13.25
CA GLN A 118 -3.08 31.78 12.93
C GLN A 118 -3.58 30.79 11.87
N LEU A 119 -3.21 29.51 12.01
CA LEU A 119 -3.64 28.47 11.07
C LEU A 119 -5.12 28.14 11.25
N THR A 120 -5.78 27.88 10.11
CA THR A 120 -7.18 27.44 10.09
C THR A 120 -7.31 26.03 10.67
N LEU A 121 -8.44 25.71 11.29
CA LEU A 121 -8.69 24.40 11.91
C LEU A 121 -8.37 23.19 11.01
N PRO A 122 -8.75 23.15 9.72
CA PRO A 122 -8.44 21.99 8.87
C PRO A 122 -6.95 21.87 8.52
N GLN A 123 -6.15 22.92 8.69
CA GLN A 123 -4.72 22.89 8.42
C GLN A 123 -3.90 22.48 9.66
N ARG A 124 -4.56 22.23 10.81
CA ARG A 124 -3.91 21.86 12.07
C ARG A 124 -3.64 20.37 12.18
N ASP A 125 -3.08 19.79 11.13
CA ASP A 125 -2.77 18.37 11.04
C ASP A 125 -1.33 18.05 11.52
N TYR A 126 -0.99 16.75 11.58
CA TYR A 126 0.38 16.28 11.89
C TYR A 126 1.44 16.92 10.99
N CYS A 127 1.05 17.30 9.77
CA CYS A 127 1.89 17.92 8.76
C CYS A 127 2.17 19.42 8.92
N ALA A 128 1.52 20.10 9.88
CA ALA A 128 1.50 21.55 9.92
C ALA A 128 2.86 22.25 10.13
N HIS A 129 3.86 21.52 10.61
CA HIS A 129 5.24 22.00 10.74
C HIS A 129 5.86 22.40 9.39
N TYR A 130 5.47 21.76 8.28
CA TYR A 130 5.90 22.18 6.94
C TYR A 130 5.18 23.44 6.48
N LEU A 131 3.89 23.58 6.82
CA LEU A 131 3.10 24.76 6.48
C LEU A 131 3.65 26.04 7.14
N ILE A 132 4.09 25.95 8.40
CA ILE A 132 4.75 27.07 9.11
C ILE A 132 6.03 27.50 8.36
N ARG A 133 6.86 26.54 7.92
CA ARG A 133 8.08 26.84 7.15
C ARG A 133 7.76 27.52 5.82
N LEU A 134 6.73 27.04 5.13
CA LEU A 134 6.27 27.61 3.87
C LEU A 134 5.78 29.05 4.02
N LEU A 135 5.00 29.34 5.08
CA LEU A 135 4.56 30.70 5.37
C LEU A 135 5.72 31.62 5.72
N LYS A 136 6.69 31.12 6.50
CA LYS A 136 7.92 31.86 6.81
C LYS A 136 8.72 32.18 5.54
N CYS A 137 8.97 31.19 4.70
CA CYS A 137 9.66 31.34 3.43
C CYS A 137 8.97 32.35 2.50
N LYS A 138 7.64 32.32 2.39
CA LYS A 138 6.87 33.33 1.62
C LYS A 138 7.01 34.75 2.16
N ARG A 139 7.12 34.91 3.48
CA ARG A 139 7.32 36.22 4.12
C ARG A 139 8.73 36.75 3.88
N ASP A 140 9.73 35.88 3.94
CA ASP A 140 11.15 36.25 3.80
C ASP A 140 11.55 36.48 2.33
N SER A 141 10.91 35.79 1.38
CA SER A 141 11.30 35.81 -0.04
C SER A 141 10.54 36.81 -0.92
N PHE A 142 9.70 37.69 -0.36
CA PHE A 142 8.99 38.71 -1.13
C PHE A 142 10.00 39.75 -1.68
N PRO A 143 10.14 39.98 -3.01
CA PRO A 143 9.14 39.87 -4.10
C PRO A 143 9.23 38.62 -5.00
N ASN A 144 10.13 37.68 -4.70
CA ASN A 144 10.37 36.49 -5.52
C ASN A 144 9.41 35.34 -5.15
N PHE A 145 8.31 35.19 -5.89
CA PHE A 145 7.29 34.17 -5.63
C PHE A 145 7.69 32.73 -5.99
N LEU A 146 8.73 32.54 -6.82
CA LEU A 146 9.14 31.22 -7.32
C LEU A 146 10.18 30.52 -6.45
N ALA A 147 10.77 31.21 -5.46
CA ALA A 147 11.86 30.66 -4.66
C ALA A 147 11.39 29.52 -3.72
N CYS A 148 10.12 29.53 -3.30
CA CYS A 148 9.60 28.69 -2.22
C CYS A 148 8.94 27.38 -2.70
N LYS A 149 9.57 26.68 -3.65
CA LYS A 149 9.01 25.47 -4.27
C LYS A 149 9.36 24.19 -3.53
N HIS A 150 10.50 24.16 -2.86
CA HIS A 150 10.93 23.00 -2.08
C HIS A 150 10.05 22.82 -0.84
N GLU A 151 9.77 23.92 -0.12
CA GLU A 151 8.90 23.91 1.05
C GLU A 151 7.44 23.57 0.69
N GLN A 152 6.99 23.97 -0.50
CA GLN A 152 5.68 23.55 -1.06
C GLN A 152 5.64 22.05 -1.27
N HIS A 153 6.64 21.51 -1.97
CA HIS A 153 6.70 20.08 -2.24
C HIS A 153 6.80 19.24 -0.96
N ASP A 154 7.55 19.69 0.05
CA ASP A 154 7.65 18.98 1.32
C ASP A 154 6.31 18.92 2.07
N TRP A 155 5.53 20.00 2.03
CA TRP A 155 4.18 20.03 2.60
C TRP A 155 3.23 19.10 1.82
N ASP A 156 3.18 19.23 0.49
CA ASP A 156 2.34 18.38 -0.38
C ASP A 156 2.67 16.89 -0.22
N TYR A 157 3.97 16.55 -0.12
CA TYR A 157 4.42 15.18 0.06
C TYR A 157 3.96 14.61 1.41
N CYS A 158 4.03 15.43 2.45
CA CYS A 158 3.60 15.04 3.78
C CYS A 158 2.06 14.87 3.86
N GLU A 159 1.27 15.74 3.22
CA GLU A 159 -0.18 15.54 3.09
C GLU A 159 -0.52 14.27 2.30
N HIS A 160 0.25 13.97 1.24
CA HIS A 160 0.11 12.73 0.51
C HIS A 160 0.40 11.50 1.39
N LEU A 161 1.42 11.55 2.26
CA LEU A 161 1.68 10.46 3.21
C LEU A 161 0.52 10.27 4.21
N ASP A 162 -0.06 11.36 4.71
CA ASP A 162 -1.24 11.30 5.59
C ASP A 162 -2.46 10.72 4.87
N TYR A 163 -2.66 11.06 3.59
CA TYR A 163 -3.70 10.46 2.75
C TYR A 163 -3.48 8.96 2.55
N VAL A 164 -2.25 8.53 2.25
CA VAL A 164 -1.89 7.12 2.11
C VAL A 164 -2.15 6.35 3.40
N MET A 165 -1.92 6.96 4.57
CA MET A 165 -2.28 6.32 5.84
C MET A 165 -3.79 6.10 5.93
N ARG A 166 -4.61 7.13 5.64
CA ARG A 166 -6.09 7.02 5.65
C ARG A 166 -6.59 5.92 4.71
N MET A 167 -5.93 5.72 3.56
CA MET A 167 -6.25 4.62 2.65
C MET A 167 -5.91 3.24 3.24
N LYS A 168 -4.79 3.11 3.96
CA LYS A 168 -4.44 1.87 4.68
C LYS A 168 -5.44 1.54 5.77
N GLU A 169 -5.95 2.55 6.50
CA GLU A 169 -7.00 2.35 7.50
C GLU A 169 -8.31 1.85 6.86
N PHE A 170 -8.74 2.44 5.75
CA PHE A 170 -9.92 2.00 4.99
C PHE A 170 -9.79 0.56 4.46
N GLU A 171 -8.65 0.22 3.84
CA GLU A 171 -8.41 -1.14 3.36
C GLU A 171 -8.30 -2.16 4.49
N ARG A 172 -7.72 -1.77 5.63
CA ARG A 172 -7.63 -2.63 6.82
C ARG A 172 -9.03 -3.05 7.27
N GLU A 173 -9.94 -2.10 7.41
CA GLU A 173 -11.33 -2.40 7.83
C GLU A 173 -12.04 -3.31 6.84
N ARG A 174 -11.92 -3.00 5.53
CA ARG A 174 -12.49 -3.86 4.48
C ARG A 174 -11.98 -5.30 4.57
N ARG A 175 -10.67 -5.51 4.74
CA ARG A 175 -10.08 -6.84 4.88
C ARG A 175 -10.53 -7.55 6.16
N LEU A 176 -10.75 -6.80 7.24
CA LEU A 176 -11.25 -7.34 8.51
C LEU A 176 -12.73 -7.75 8.42
N LEU A 177 -13.59 -6.95 7.77
CA LEU A 177 -14.99 -7.32 7.49
C LEU A 177 -15.08 -8.56 6.60
N GLN A 178 -14.27 -8.63 5.54
CA GLN A 178 -14.17 -9.82 4.69
C GLN A 178 -13.72 -11.06 5.48
N ARG A 179 -12.82 -10.90 6.46
CA ARG A 179 -12.40 -12.01 7.33
C ARG A 179 -13.51 -12.42 8.30
N LYS A 180 -14.27 -11.48 8.87
CA LYS A 180 -15.44 -11.76 9.72
C LYS A 180 -16.50 -12.55 8.95
N LYS A 181 -16.91 -12.06 7.78
CA LYS A 181 -17.89 -12.76 6.93
C LYS A 181 -17.46 -14.19 6.58
N ARG A 182 -16.18 -14.41 6.25
CA ARG A 182 -15.65 -15.76 5.98
C ARG A 182 -15.66 -16.68 7.21
N ARG A 183 -15.46 -16.14 8.42
CA ARG A 183 -15.53 -16.91 9.67
C ARG A 183 -16.97 -17.30 9.98
N GLU A 184 -17.89 -16.35 9.89
CA GLU A 184 -19.33 -16.58 10.09
C GLU A 184 -19.88 -17.62 9.10
N GLN A 185 -19.48 -17.54 7.82
CA GLN A 185 -19.86 -18.54 6.82
C GLN A 185 -19.33 -19.94 7.16
N ARG A 186 -18.08 -20.03 7.65
CA ARG A 186 -17.49 -21.32 8.06
C ARG A 186 -18.16 -21.87 9.31
N GLU A 187 -18.44 -21.03 10.30
CA GLU A 187 -19.15 -21.41 11.53
C GLU A 187 -20.58 -21.87 11.21
N ALA A 188 -21.28 -21.18 10.31
CA ALA A 188 -22.60 -21.60 9.84
C ALA A 188 -22.55 -22.94 9.09
N GLN A 189 -21.54 -23.18 8.26
CA GLN A 189 -21.33 -24.47 7.59
C GLN A 189 -21.06 -25.59 8.61
N LEU A 190 -20.18 -25.35 9.59
CA LEU A 190 -19.91 -26.31 10.67
C LEU A 190 -21.15 -26.60 11.51
N ALA A 191 -21.95 -25.58 11.85
CA ALA A 191 -23.20 -25.73 12.57
C ALA A 191 -24.24 -26.53 11.76
N SER A 192 -24.36 -26.28 10.45
CA SER A 192 -25.24 -27.05 9.56
C SER A 192 -24.82 -28.52 9.44
N ALA A 193 -23.51 -28.79 9.42
CA ALA A 193 -22.97 -30.16 9.42
C ALA A 193 -23.20 -30.89 10.76
N GLN A 194 -23.20 -30.17 11.89
CA GLN A 194 -23.52 -30.73 13.21
C GLN A 194 -25.03 -31.01 13.36
N GLY A 195 -25.89 -30.19 12.75
CA GLY A 195 -27.34 -30.40 12.74
C GLY A 195 -27.84 -31.60 11.93
N SER A 196 -26.99 -32.22 11.10
CA SER A 196 -27.32 -33.43 10.33
C SER A 196 -26.82 -34.75 10.95
N GLY A 197 -26.26 -34.73 12.17
CA GLY A 197 -25.47 -35.86 12.69
C GLY A 197 -25.76 -36.37 14.10
N LEU A 198 -26.74 -35.85 14.85
CA LEU A 198 -27.00 -36.32 16.22
C LEU A 198 -28.50 -36.31 16.59
N ASP A 199 -29.18 -37.42 16.30
CA ASP A 199 -30.29 -37.91 17.12
C ASP A 199 -29.79 -39.14 17.92
N PRO A 200 -29.20 -39.00 19.12
CA PRO A 200 -28.91 -40.13 20.00
C PRO A 200 -30.11 -40.46 20.92
N GLU A 201 -31.31 -40.67 20.36
CA GLU A 201 -32.48 -41.15 21.13
C GLU A 201 -33.14 -42.40 20.51
N VAL A 202 -32.61 -42.98 19.42
CA VAL A 202 -33.16 -44.20 18.79
C VAL A 202 -32.22 -45.41 18.95
N ALA A 203 -31.31 -45.39 19.93
CA ALA A 203 -30.35 -46.48 20.18
C ALA A 203 -30.47 -47.16 21.55
N LEU A 204 -31.62 -47.03 22.24
CA LEU A 204 -31.99 -47.87 23.38
C LEU A 204 -33.46 -48.29 23.29
#